data_AF-A0A4R3KYX5-F1
#
_entry.id   AF-A0A4R3KYX5-F1
#
_cell.length_a   1.000
_cell.length_b   1.000
_cell.length_c   1.000
_cell.angle_alpha   90.00
_cell.angle_beta   90.00
_cell.angle_gamma   90.00
#
_symmetry.space_group_name_H-M   'P 1'
#
loop_
_entity.id
_entity.type
_entity.pdbx_description
1 polymer ?
#
loop_
_entity_poly.entity_id
_entity_poly.type
_entity_poly.pdbx_seq_one_letter_code
_entity_poly.pdbx_strand_id
1 'polypeptide(L)'
;MSLKEIFIDIMDNYIQEKMNFSCGKESRIYNLINYTVVDYLNGIFKREDIKIEGSCGRGYWTYHPWIALFNKNITTSAQEGVYIVYLFSKDMERVYLTLNQGSTSIENKYKGKRNKAQRVKEELMYIRNQIRSQIDSRGFLTNNNLIIGNENYEVGSIFYKMYSKEELKNDLISEEELIEDLKNMLIIYDEYYNKFVTTKYNTEEGKQMEKFREKLTVKEQLSNTYKYILSKGYFYTYEDLCNFYLSLKTKPFVILAGISGTGKSKLIRLFAEALNCSDRFYTIPVKPELV
;
A
#
# COMPACT_ATOMS: atom_id res chain seq x y z
N MET A 1 -10.97 -21.63 -12.37
CA MET A 1 -10.06 -20.89 -13.25
C MET A 1 -8.73 -20.80 -12.53
N SER A 2 -7.65 -21.19 -13.17
CA SER A 2 -6.29 -21.07 -12.64
C SER A 2 -5.79 -19.62 -12.72
N LEU A 3 -4.69 -19.28 -12.05
CA LEU A 3 -4.10 -17.93 -12.16
C LEU A 3 -3.68 -17.63 -13.60
N LYS A 4 -3.12 -18.62 -14.29
CA LYS A 4 -2.73 -18.53 -15.69
C LYS A 4 -3.91 -18.19 -16.60
N GLU A 5 -5.02 -18.93 -16.45
CA GLU A 5 -6.25 -18.69 -17.20
C GLU A 5 -6.80 -17.29 -16.93
N ILE A 6 -6.79 -16.86 -15.67
CA ILE A 6 -7.20 -15.50 -15.28
C ILE A 6 -6.32 -14.44 -15.97
N PHE A 7 -5.00 -14.62 -15.99
CA PHE A 7 -4.09 -13.65 -16.62
C PHE A 7 -4.32 -13.58 -18.12
N ILE A 8 -4.42 -14.72 -18.81
CA ILE A 8 -4.70 -14.77 -20.25
C ILE A 8 -6.02 -14.05 -20.56
N ASP A 9 -7.06 -14.31 -19.77
CA ASP A 9 -8.38 -13.72 -19.94
C ASP A 9 -8.38 -12.20 -19.75
N ILE A 10 -7.69 -11.69 -18.72
CA ILE A 10 -7.45 -10.25 -18.55
C ILE A 10 -6.73 -9.69 -19.77
N MET A 11 -5.65 -10.34 -20.19
CA MET A 11 -4.78 -9.84 -21.26
C MET A 11 -5.47 -9.82 -22.64
N ASP A 12 -6.40 -10.72 -22.89
CA ASP A 12 -7.17 -10.78 -24.13
C ASP A 12 -8.33 -9.79 -24.17
N ASN A 13 -8.99 -9.56 -23.05
CA ASN A 13 -10.30 -8.90 -23.05
C ASN A 13 -10.29 -7.50 -22.43
N TYR A 14 -9.28 -7.11 -21.65
CA TYR A 14 -9.27 -5.85 -20.91
C TYR A 14 -9.47 -4.61 -21.78
N ILE A 15 -8.76 -4.53 -22.92
CA ILE A 15 -8.83 -3.35 -23.81
C ILE A 15 -10.23 -3.22 -24.42
N GLN A 16 -10.82 -4.32 -24.87
CA GLN A 16 -12.16 -4.34 -25.45
C GLN A 16 -13.24 -4.03 -24.40
N GLU A 17 -13.15 -4.63 -23.23
CA GLU A 17 -14.07 -4.38 -22.11
C GLU A 17 -14.04 -2.93 -21.65
N LYS A 18 -12.85 -2.33 -21.59
CA LYS A 18 -12.67 -0.90 -21.30
C LYS A 18 -13.37 0.01 -22.32
N MET A 19 -13.49 -0.40 -23.59
CA MET A 19 -14.17 0.38 -24.62
C MET A 19 -15.70 0.21 -24.57
N ASN A 20 -16.17 -0.96 -24.18
CA ASN A 20 -17.58 -1.32 -24.25
C ASN A 20 -18.36 -1.06 -22.96
N PHE A 21 -17.68 -1.01 -21.81
CA PHE A 21 -18.32 -0.89 -20.51
C PHE A 21 -17.75 0.24 -19.67
N SER A 22 -18.60 0.83 -18.84
CA SER A 22 -18.14 1.71 -17.76
C SER A 22 -17.32 0.92 -16.74
N CYS A 23 -16.34 1.56 -16.10
CA CYS A 23 -15.52 0.92 -15.09
C CYS A 23 -16.35 0.61 -13.85
N GLY A 24 -16.74 -0.66 -13.69
CA GLY A 24 -17.59 -1.10 -12.59
C GLY A 24 -18.07 -2.53 -12.75
N LYS A 25 -18.93 -2.96 -11.83
CA LYS A 25 -19.38 -4.35 -11.66
C LYS A 25 -20.15 -4.94 -12.84
N GLU A 26 -20.55 -4.13 -13.81
CA GLU A 26 -21.20 -4.62 -15.05
C GLU A 26 -20.20 -5.31 -15.98
N SER A 27 -18.92 -4.93 -15.93
CA SER A 27 -17.87 -5.58 -16.73
C SER A 27 -17.43 -6.90 -16.10
N ARG A 28 -17.32 -7.95 -16.90
CA ARG A 28 -16.81 -9.25 -16.44
C ARG A 28 -15.34 -9.12 -16.02
N ILE A 29 -14.52 -8.43 -16.80
CA ILE A 29 -13.11 -8.19 -16.50
C ILE A 29 -12.92 -7.35 -15.23
N TYR A 30 -13.82 -6.40 -14.95
CA TYR A 30 -13.81 -5.71 -13.65
C TYR A 30 -13.96 -6.71 -12.50
N ASN A 31 -14.93 -7.62 -12.56
CA ASN A 31 -15.14 -8.61 -11.51
C ASN A 31 -14.02 -9.65 -11.43
N LEU A 32 -13.42 -10.00 -12.58
CA LEU A 32 -12.28 -10.91 -12.65
C LEU A 32 -11.09 -10.36 -11.85
N ILE A 33 -10.75 -9.09 -12.07
CA ILE A 33 -9.61 -8.42 -11.43
C ILE A 33 -9.90 -8.06 -9.97
N ASN A 34 -11.06 -7.45 -9.68
CA ASN A 34 -11.32 -6.90 -8.34
C ASN A 34 -11.78 -7.96 -7.32
N TYR A 35 -12.30 -9.11 -7.77
CA TYR A 35 -12.90 -10.12 -6.88
C TYR A 35 -12.38 -11.53 -7.17
N THR A 36 -12.55 -12.04 -8.40
CA THR A 36 -12.31 -13.46 -8.70
C THR A 36 -10.87 -13.89 -8.41
N VAL A 37 -9.89 -13.11 -8.88
CA VAL A 37 -8.47 -13.40 -8.63
C VAL A 37 -8.08 -13.19 -7.17
N VAL A 38 -8.74 -12.25 -6.49
CA VAL A 38 -8.52 -11.98 -5.06
C VAL A 38 -8.96 -13.18 -4.23
N ASP A 39 -10.15 -13.71 -4.51
CA ASP A 39 -10.69 -14.89 -3.83
C ASP A 39 -9.84 -16.14 -4.11
N TYR A 40 -9.41 -16.32 -5.37
CA TYR A 40 -8.51 -17.40 -5.77
C TYR A 40 -7.20 -17.39 -4.96
N LEU A 41 -6.50 -16.25 -4.94
CA LEU A 41 -5.23 -16.13 -4.22
C LEU A 41 -5.41 -16.25 -2.69
N ASN A 42 -6.49 -15.71 -2.13
CA ASN A 42 -6.80 -15.89 -0.70
C ASN A 42 -6.99 -17.37 -0.34
N GLY A 43 -7.65 -18.14 -1.22
CA GLY A 43 -7.83 -19.58 -1.05
C GLY A 43 -6.53 -20.38 -1.02
N ILE A 44 -5.52 -19.95 -1.79
CA ILE A 44 -4.21 -20.60 -1.89
C ILE A 44 -3.32 -20.27 -0.69
N PHE A 45 -3.14 -18.97 -0.38
CA PHE A 45 -2.08 -18.56 0.56
C PHE A 45 -2.53 -18.51 2.02
N LYS A 46 -3.82 -18.29 2.31
CA LYS A 46 -4.39 -18.27 3.68
C LYS A 46 -3.53 -17.53 4.72
N ARG A 47 -2.98 -16.37 4.34
CA ARG A 47 -2.14 -15.51 5.19
C ARG A 47 -2.97 -14.34 5.75
N GLU A 48 -3.19 -14.30 7.05
CA GLU A 48 -4.00 -13.25 7.69
C GLU A 48 -3.34 -11.86 7.69
N ASP A 49 -2.01 -11.80 7.70
CA ASP A 49 -1.24 -10.58 7.66
C ASP A 49 -1.14 -9.98 6.24
N ILE A 50 -1.48 -10.75 5.20
CA ILE A 50 -1.50 -10.30 3.82
C ILE A 50 -2.94 -9.89 3.44
N LYS A 51 -3.08 -8.66 2.92
CA LYS A 51 -4.30 -8.17 2.27
C LYS A 51 -4.10 -8.23 0.75
N ILE A 52 -4.93 -8.99 0.06
CA ILE A 52 -4.95 -9.04 -1.41
C ILE A 52 -6.01 -8.07 -1.93
N GLU A 53 -5.66 -7.27 -2.95
CA GLU A 53 -6.59 -6.35 -3.61
C GLU A 53 -6.25 -6.29 -5.10
N GLY A 54 -7.27 -6.37 -5.96
CA GLY A 54 -7.14 -6.07 -7.38
C GLY A 54 -7.80 -4.74 -7.72
N SER A 55 -7.31 -4.10 -8.78
CA SER A 55 -7.91 -2.86 -9.28
C SER A 55 -7.67 -2.70 -10.77
N CYS A 56 -8.75 -2.41 -11.48
CA CYS A 56 -8.73 -1.89 -12.85
C CYS A 56 -9.14 -0.40 -12.90
N GLY A 57 -9.08 0.28 -11.76
CA GLY A 57 -9.49 1.67 -11.60
C GLY A 57 -10.79 1.83 -10.80
N ARG A 58 -11.04 3.07 -10.37
CA ARG A 58 -12.24 3.45 -9.59
C ARG A 58 -12.91 4.62 -10.30
N GLY A 59 -14.05 4.36 -10.93
CA GLY A 59 -14.77 5.32 -11.78
C GLY A 59 -14.26 5.37 -13.22
N TYR A 60 -12.94 5.32 -13.42
CA TYR A 60 -12.32 5.25 -14.75
C TYR A 60 -11.35 4.07 -14.84
N TRP A 61 -11.29 3.45 -16.01
CA TRP A 61 -10.36 2.36 -16.31
C TRP A 61 -8.91 2.84 -16.32
N THR A 62 -8.07 2.23 -15.48
CA THR A 62 -6.62 2.46 -15.53
C THR A 62 -6.02 1.90 -16.82
N TYR A 63 -4.84 2.39 -17.20
CA TYR A 63 -4.04 1.77 -18.26
C TYR A 63 -3.25 0.55 -17.77
N HIS A 64 -3.03 0.45 -16.46
CA HIS A 64 -2.22 -0.60 -15.84
C HIS A 64 -3.06 -1.25 -14.73
N PRO A 65 -3.96 -2.19 -15.06
CA PRO A 65 -4.66 -2.94 -14.03
C PRO A 65 -3.64 -3.71 -13.22
N TRP A 66 -3.98 -4.01 -11.97
CA TRP A 66 -3.04 -4.64 -11.05
C TRP A 66 -3.73 -5.51 -10.01
N ILE A 67 -2.96 -6.44 -9.46
CA ILE A 67 -3.33 -7.30 -8.34
C ILE A 67 -2.20 -7.23 -7.32
N ALA A 68 -2.46 -6.64 -6.16
CA ALA A 68 -1.46 -6.38 -5.14
C ALA A 68 -1.67 -7.24 -3.89
N LEU A 69 -0.57 -7.64 -3.27
CA LEU A 69 -0.52 -8.32 -1.98
C LEU A 69 0.23 -7.42 -1.00
N PHE A 70 -0.50 -6.89 -0.02
CA PHE A 70 0.02 -5.96 0.97
C PHE A 70 0.22 -6.67 2.30
N ASN A 71 1.43 -6.64 2.86
CA ASN A 71 1.60 -7.01 4.26
C ASN A 71 1.07 -5.86 5.11
N LYS A 72 0.03 -6.11 5.91
CA LYS A 72 -0.69 -5.11 6.72
C LYS A 72 0.22 -4.39 7.72
N ASN A 73 1.35 -4.99 8.10
CA ASN A 73 2.35 -4.39 8.98
C ASN A 73 3.36 -3.50 8.22
N ILE A 74 3.31 -3.47 6.89
CA ILE A 74 4.13 -2.62 6.02
C ILE A 74 3.26 -1.51 5.41
N THR A 75 2.18 -1.88 4.73
CA THR A 75 1.24 -0.98 4.06
C THR A 75 -0.09 -1.69 3.84
N THR A 76 -1.16 -0.94 3.58
CA THR A 76 -2.47 -1.50 3.20
C THR A 76 -2.98 -0.94 1.87
N SER A 77 -2.14 -0.21 1.12
CA SER A 77 -2.49 0.44 -0.13
C SER A 77 -1.32 0.53 -1.11
N ALA A 78 -1.61 0.63 -2.40
CA ALA A 78 -0.61 0.83 -3.46
C ALA A 78 0.01 2.24 -3.47
N GLN A 79 -0.45 3.16 -2.61
CA GLN A 79 -0.04 4.56 -2.61
C GLN A 79 1.26 4.81 -1.82
N GLU A 80 1.65 3.88 -0.96
CA GLU A 80 2.83 4.02 -0.09
C GLU A 80 3.40 2.65 0.31
N GLY A 81 4.65 2.68 0.79
CA GLY A 81 5.35 1.48 1.26
C GLY A 81 5.82 0.58 0.14
N VAL A 82 6.36 -0.58 0.53
CA VAL A 82 6.77 -1.66 -0.37
C VAL A 82 5.72 -2.76 -0.35
N TYR A 83 5.40 -3.33 -1.51
CA TYR A 83 4.40 -4.37 -1.65
C TYR A 83 4.65 -5.25 -2.87
N ILE A 84 4.03 -6.43 -2.88
CA ILE A 84 4.03 -7.30 -4.05
C ILE A 84 2.88 -6.89 -4.96
N VAL A 85 3.11 -6.87 -6.27
CA VAL A 85 2.06 -6.56 -7.24
C VAL A 85 2.30 -7.23 -8.59
N TYR A 86 1.26 -7.83 -9.13
CA TYR A 86 1.14 -8.10 -10.56
C TYR A 86 0.70 -6.83 -11.28
N LEU A 87 1.54 -6.31 -12.16
CA LEU A 87 1.28 -5.12 -12.97
C LEU A 87 1.15 -5.52 -14.44
N PHE A 88 -0.01 -5.28 -15.04
CA PHE A 88 -0.22 -5.51 -16.47
C PHE A 88 0.28 -4.31 -17.28
N SER A 89 1.00 -4.57 -18.37
CA SER A 89 1.48 -3.54 -19.28
C SER A 89 0.31 -2.84 -19.99
N LYS A 90 0.51 -1.60 -20.43
CA LYS A 90 -0.53 -0.80 -21.08
C LYS A 90 -1.16 -1.49 -22.30
N ASP A 91 -0.36 -2.23 -23.04
CA ASP A 91 -0.76 -2.99 -24.24
C ASP A 91 -1.38 -4.35 -23.92
N MET A 92 -1.42 -4.76 -22.63
CA MET A 92 -1.86 -6.08 -22.17
C MET A 92 -1.07 -7.25 -22.77
N GLU A 93 0.16 -7.01 -23.26
CA GLU A 93 1.02 -8.07 -23.80
C GLU A 93 1.89 -8.73 -22.73
N ARG A 94 2.03 -8.10 -21.56
CA ARG A 94 2.88 -8.58 -20.45
C ARG A 94 2.21 -8.37 -19.11
N VAL A 95 2.47 -9.29 -18.18
CA VAL A 95 2.19 -9.11 -16.76
C VAL A 95 3.49 -9.29 -15.98
N TYR A 96 3.75 -8.39 -15.03
CA TYR A 96 4.96 -8.37 -14.24
C TYR A 96 4.65 -8.69 -12.79
N LEU A 97 5.22 -9.76 -12.23
CA LEU A 97 5.28 -9.94 -10.79
C LEU A 97 6.41 -9.08 -10.24
N THR A 98 6.10 -8.11 -9.39
CA THR A 98 7.08 -7.15 -8.87
C THR A 98 7.00 -7.02 -7.36
N LEU A 99 8.16 -6.89 -6.70
CA LEU A 99 8.25 -6.17 -5.42
C LEU A 99 8.41 -4.70 -5.77
N ASN A 100 7.42 -3.87 -5.46
CA ASN A 100 7.34 -2.50 -5.93
C ASN A 100 7.07 -1.51 -4.79
N GLN A 101 7.13 -0.22 -5.12
CA GLN A 101 7.00 0.90 -4.20
C GLN A 101 5.78 1.76 -4.55
N GLY A 102 5.07 2.22 -3.53
CA GLY A 102 4.01 3.21 -3.70
C GLY A 102 4.57 4.60 -3.96
N SER A 103 4.46 5.10 -5.20
CA SER A 103 5.00 6.41 -5.58
C SER A 103 4.16 7.59 -5.09
N THR A 104 2.87 7.39 -4.80
CA THR A 104 1.92 8.48 -4.52
C THR A 104 2.31 9.31 -3.29
N SER A 105 2.77 8.68 -2.21
CA SER A 105 3.24 9.41 -1.02
C SER A 105 4.50 10.24 -1.30
N ILE A 106 5.43 9.70 -2.09
CA ILE A 106 6.66 10.40 -2.52
C ILE A 106 6.30 11.57 -3.46
N GLU A 107 5.36 11.36 -4.37
CA GLU A 107 4.85 12.41 -5.24
C GLU A 107 4.19 13.56 -4.47
N ASN A 108 3.41 13.23 -3.43
CA ASN A 108 2.78 14.21 -2.57
C ASN A 108 3.81 15.01 -1.75
N LYS A 109 4.88 14.37 -1.28
CA LYS A 109 6.01 15.03 -0.59
C LYS A 109 6.65 16.13 -1.43
N TYR A 110 6.71 15.96 -2.75
CA TYR A 110 7.29 16.93 -3.68
C TYR A 110 6.25 17.78 -4.44
N LYS A 111 5.00 17.80 -3.99
CA LYS A 111 3.94 18.59 -4.62
C LYS A 111 4.31 20.08 -4.67
N GLY A 112 4.13 20.71 -5.84
CA GLY A 112 4.46 22.11 -6.07
C GLY A 112 5.95 22.44 -6.26
N LYS A 113 6.85 21.44 -6.21
CA LYS A 113 8.28 21.65 -6.49
C LYS A 113 8.53 21.61 -8.00
N ARG A 114 9.32 22.56 -8.52
CA ARG A 114 9.68 22.65 -9.95
C ARG A 114 10.35 21.38 -10.48
N ASN A 115 11.10 20.67 -9.64
CA ASN A 115 11.78 19.42 -9.99
C ASN A 115 11.11 18.16 -9.39
N LYS A 116 9.77 18.18 -9.20
CA LYS A 116 9.00 17.07 -8.62
C LYS A 116 9.36 15.71 -9.24
N ALA A 117 9.24 15.58 -10.57
CA ALA A 117 9.43 14.31 -11.26
C ALA A 117 10.82 13.71 -11.01
N GLN A 118 11.86 14.54 -11.14
CA GLN A 118 13.24 14.14 -10.87
C GLN A 118 13.43 13.68 -9.41
N ARG A 119 12.91 14.42 -8.44
CA ARG A 119 13.03 14.05 -7.01
C ARG A 119 12.29 12.76 -6.66
N VAL A 120 11.13 12.53 -7.27
CA VAL A 120 10.37 11.27 -7.10
C VAL A 120 11.20 10.11 -7.65
N LYS A 121 11.73 10.26 -8.86
CA LYS A 121 12.60 9.26 -9.49
C LYS A 121 13.83 8.94 -8.65
N GLU A 122 14.54 9.97 -8.19
CA GLU A 122 15.72 9.82 -7.32
C GLU A 122 15.40 9.08 -6.02
N GLU A 123 14.29 9.42 -5.35
CA GLU A 123 13.91 8.77 -4.09
C GLU A 123 13.47 7.31 -4.30
N LEU A 124 12.71 7.02 -5.36
CA LEU A 124 12.37 5.64 -5.74
C LEU A 124 13.61 4.80 -6.04
N MET A 125 14.58 5.35 -6.80
CA MET A 125 15.85 4.68 -7.10
C MET A 125 16.69 4.46 -5.85
N TYR A 126 16.73 5.45 -4.94
CA TYR A 126 17.46 5.35 -3.69
C TYR A 126 16.91 4.20 -2.84
N ILE A 127 15.60 4.20 -2.55
CA ILE A 127 14.96 3.15 -1.75
C ILE A 127 15.16 1.77 -2.40
N ARG A 128 14.96 1.68 -3.72
CA ARG A 128 15.19 0.46 -4.50
C ARG A 128 16.59 -0.09 -4.30
N ASN A 129 17.61 0.75 -4.47
CA ASN A 129 19.00 0.33 -4.38
C ASN A 129 19.38 -0.06 -2.94
N GLN A 130 18.83 0.62 -1.93
CA GLN A 130 19.03 0.25 -0.52
C GLN A 130 18.45 -1.12 -0.17
N ILE A 131 17.31 -1.50 -0.77
CA ILE A 131 16.71 -2.82 -0.57
C ILE A 131 17.53 -3.89 -1.30
N ARG A 132 17.88 -3.64 -2.57
CA ARG A 132 18.70 -4.56 -3.38
C ARG A 132 20.08 -4.84 -2.81
N SER A 133 20.66 -3.90 -2.05
CA SER A 133 21.98 -4.11 -1.43
C SER A 133 21.92 -5.01 -0.20
N GLN A 134 20.74 -5.33 0.32
CA GLN A 134 20.57 -6.09 1.56
C GLN A 134 19.73 -7.36 1.41
N ILE A 135 18.96 -7.49 0.33
CA ILE A 135 18.09 -8.65 0.07
C ILE A 135 18.52 -9.28 -1.25
N ASP A 136 18.73 -10.59 -1.23
CA ASP A 136 19.01 -11.37 -2.44
C ASP A 136 17.78 -11.43 -3.34
N SER A 137 17.98 -11.28 -4.65
CA SER A 137 16.87 -11.27 -5.60
C SER A 137 16.32 -12.66 -5.88
N ARG A 138 16.98 -13.74 -5.45
CA ARG A 138 16.54 -15.14 -5.63
C ARG A 138 16.12 -15.45 -7.08
N GLY A 139 16.87 -14.94 -8.05
CA GLY A 139 16.61 -15.13 -9.49
C GLY A 139 15.65 -14.12 -10.12
N PHE A 140 14.99 -13.26 -9.34
CA PHE A 140 14.23 -12.13 -9.90
C PHE A 140 15.18 -11.08 -10.52
N LEU A 141 14.72 -10.47 -11.61
CA LEU A 141 15.47 -9.50 -12.40
C LEU A 141 15.64 -8.17 -11.67
N THR A 142 16.79 -7.54 -11.87
CA THR A 142 17.17 -6.22 -11.31
C THR A 142 17.70 -5.25 -12.36
N ASN A 143 17.69 -5.64 -13.64
CA ASN A 143 18.27 -4.87 -14.75
C ASN A 143 17.49 -3.58 -15.10
N ASN A 144 16.28 -3.38 -14.55
CA ASN A 144 15.39 -2.23 -14.77
C ASN A 144 14.84 -2.10 -16.20
N ASN A 145 14.76 -3.21 -16.95
CA ASN A 145 14.24 -3.24 -18.32
C ASN A 145 12.72 -3.50 -18.40
N LEU A 146 11.96 -3.23 -17.32
CA LEU A 146 10.50 -3.38 -17.35
C LEU A 146 9.89 -2.35 -18.30
N ILE A 147 8.87 -2.76 -19.05
CA ILE A 147 8.13 -1.90 -19.98
C ILE A 147 6.65 -2.02 -19.63
N ILE A 148 6.24 -1.29 -18.60
CA ILE A 148 4.86 -1.26 -18.11
C ILE A 148 4.08 -0.15 -18.82
N GLY A 149 4.75 0.95 -19.16
CA GLY A 149 4.18 2.17 -19.70
C GLY A 149 3.92 3.24 -18.62
N ASN A 150 4.57 3.11 -17.46
CA ASN A 150 4.51 4.07 -16.36
C ASN A 150 5.88 4.16 -15.67
N GLU A 151 6.52 5.31 -15.78
CA GLU A 151 7.89 5.52 -15.31
C GLU A 151 8.03 5.28 -13.79
N ASN A 152 7.04 5.66 -12.98
CA ASN A 152 7.13 5.48 -11.53
C ASN A 152 7.08 4.00 -11.14
N TYR A 153 6.24 3.19 -11.79
CA TYR A 153 6.22 1.74 -11.58
C TYR A 153 7.51 1.05 -12.03
N GLU A 154 8.08 1.49 -13.16
CA GLU A 154 9.31 0.93 -13.72
C GLU A 154 10.53 1.29 -12.87
N VAL A 155 10.66 2.56 -12.48
CA VAL A 155 11.73 3.05 -11.62
C VAL A 155 11.62 2.47 -10.21
N GLY A 156 10.40 2.41 -9.67
CA GLY A 156 10.11 1.92 -8.32
C GLY A 156 10.31 0.41 -8.13
N SER A 157 10.30 -0.37 -9.22
CA SER A 157 10.41 -1.83 -9.18
C SER A 157 11.74 -2.30 -8.57
N ILE A 158 11.66 -3.06 -7.48
CA ILE A 158 12.80 -3.58 -6.72
C ILE A 158 13.26 -4.90 -7.31
N PHE A 159 12.36 -5.87 -7.40
CA PHE A 159 12.63 -7.17 -8.03
C PHE A 159 11.47 -7.49 -8.92
N TYR A 160 11.72 -8.13 -10.06
CA TYR A 160 10.63 -8.51 -10.94
C TYR A 160 10.86 -9.76 -11.76
N LYS A 161 9.77 -10.36 -12.21
CA LYS A 161 9.72 -11.33 -13.31
C LYS A 161 8.64 -10.87 -14.29
N MET A 162 8.87 -11.13 -15.57
CA MET A 162 7.96 -10.77 -16.66
C MET A 162 7.39 -12.05 -17.24
N TYR A 163 6.09 -12.06 -17.50
CA TYR A 163 5.39 -13.13 -18.21
C TYR A 163 4.72 -12.52 -19.44
N SER A 164 5.09 -12.98 -20.63
CA SER A 164 4.44 -12.52 -21.85
C SER A 164 3.12 -13.28 -22.08
N LYS A 165 2.18 -12.62 -22.77
CA LYS A 165 0.92 -13.25 -23.18
C LYS A 165 1.15 -14.51 -24.00
N GLU A 166 2.14 -14.43 -24.90
CA GLU A 166 2.50 -15.51 -25.81
C GLU A 166 3.02 -16.74 -25.04
N GLU A 167 3.95 -16.56 -24.11
CA GLU A 167 4.49 -17.66 -23.30
C GLU A 167 3.42 -18.31 -22.41
N LEU A 168 2.49 -17.51 -21.86
CA LEU A 168 1.36 -18.03 -21.08
C LEU A 168 0.40 -18.88 -21.95
N LYS A 169 0.11 -18.43 -23.18
CA LYS A 169 -0.80 -19.11 -24.12
C LYS A 169 -0.20 -20.38 -24.72
N ASN A 170 1.11 -20.38 -24.96
CA ASN A 170 1.83 -21.52 -25.54
C ASN A 170 2.35 -22.50 -24.48
N ASP A 171 1.86 -22.40 -23.23
CA ASP A 171 2.22 -23.27 -22.11
C ASP A 171 3.72 -23.30 -21.77
N LEU A 172 4.48 -22.26 -22.16
CA LEU A 172 5.88 -22.09 -21.77
C LEU A 172 6.03 -21.68 -20.30
N ILE A 173 4.98 -21.09 -19.73
CA ILE A 173 4.86 -20.79 -18.30
C ILE A 173 3.65 -21.56 -17.76
N SER A 174 3.88 -22.41 -16.77
CA SER A 174 2.81 -23.21 -16.15
C SER A 174 2.12 -22.48 -14.99
N GLU A 175 0.97 -23.01 -14.54
CA GLU A 175 0.31 -22.52 -13.33
C GLU A 175 1.22 -22.68 -12.10
N GLU A 176 1.90 -23.82 -11.99
CA GLU A 176 2.79 -24.15 -10.88
C GLU A 176 3.95 -23.15 -10.81
N GLU A 177 4.50 -22.75 -11.96
CA GLU A 177 5.56 -21.74 -12.02
C GLU A 177 5.07 -20.39 -11.50
N LEU A 178 3.89 -19.92 -11.93
CA LEU A 178 3.32 -18.65 -11.46
C LEU A 178 3.10 -18.65 -9.94
N ILE A 179 2.60 -19.76 -9.39
CA ILE A 179 2.35 -19.90 -7.96
C ILE A 179 3.68 -19.98 -7.18
N GLU A 180 4.67 -20.70 -7.70
CA GLU A 180 5.98 -20.84 -7.06
C GLU A 180 6.75 -19.52 -7.06
N ASP A 181 6.72 -18.78 -8.16
CA ASP A 181 7.29 -17.44 -8.22
C ASP A 181 6.66 -16.50 -7.17
N LEU A 182 5.33 -16.53 -7.04
CA LEU A 182 4.63 -15.71 -6.03
C LEU A 182 5.03 -16.10 -4.60
N LYS A 183 5.18 -17.40 -4.30
CA LYS A 183 5.71 -17.86 -3.00
C LYS A 183 7.11 -17.34 -2.76
N ASN A 184 8.00 -17.44 -3.75
CA ASN A 184 9.37 -16.93 -3.63
C ASN A 184 9.40 -15.42 -3.41
N MET A 185 8.51 -14.67 -4.05
CA MET A 185 8.36 -13.23 -3.82
C MET A 185 7.81 -12.92 -2.41
N LEU A 186 6.90 -13.74 -1.87
CA LEU A 186 6.43 -13.62 -0.48
C LEU A 186 7.56 -13.85 0.52
N ILE A 187 8.46 -14.81 0.29
CA ILE A 187 9.64 -15.03 1.14
C ILE A 187 10.57 -13.80 1.11
N ILE A 188 10.78 -13.19 -0.07
CA ILE A 188 11.51 -11.92 -0.20
C ILE A 188 10.82 -10.81 0.62
N TYR A 189 9.50 -10.74 0.56
CA TYR A 189 8.74 -9.70 1.23
C TYR A 189 8.72 -9.86 2.76
N ASP A 190 8.70 -11.11 3.26
CA ASP A 190 8.87 -11.42 4.69
C ASP A 190 10.29 -11.07 5.17
N GLU A 191 11.32 -11.31 4.36
CA GLU A 191 12.69 -10.85 4.66
C GLU A 191 12.77 -9.32 4.68
N TYR A 192 12.11 -8.64 3.74
CA TYR A 192 12.02 -7.19 3.74
C TYR A 192 11.36 -6.67 5.03
N TYR A 193 10.22 -7.27 5.42
CA TYR A 193 9.58 -6.95 6.69
C TYR A 193 10.57 -7.09 7.84
N ASN A 194 11.27 -8.21 7.93
CA ASN A 194 12.20 -8.44 9.02
C ASN A 194 13.37 -7.44 9.01
N LYS A 195 14.01 -7.23 7.86
CA LYS A 195 15.21 -6.38 7.77
C LYS A 195 14.93 -4.89 7.90
N PHE A 196 13.83 -4.40 7.33
CA PHE A 196 13.58 -2.96 7.20
C PHE A 196 12.46 -2.45 8.10
N VAL A 197 11.56 -3.34 8.52
CA VAL A 197 10.45 -3.01 9.42
C VAL A 197 10.75 -3.50 10.83
N THR A 198 11.10 -4.77 11.05
CA THR A 198 11.37 -5.28 12.42
C THR A 198 12.76 -4.94 12.94
N THR A 199 13.82 -4.84 12.12
CA THR A 199 15.14 -4.36 12.59
C THR A 199 15.09 -2.92 13.09
N LYS A 200 14.19 -2.08 12.57
CA LYS A 200 13.89 -0.75 13.18
C LYS A 200 13.34 -0.86 14.61
N TYR A 201 12.77 -2.01 14.99
CA TYR A 201 12.30 -2.32 16.34
C TYR A 201 13.32 -3.13 17.17
N ASN A 202 14.26 -3.86 16.54
CA ASN A 202 15.15 -4.83 17.19
C ASN A 202 16.63 -4.41 17.34
N THR A 203 17.07 -3.26 16.82
CA THR A 203 18.39 -2.69 17.18
C THR A 203 18.45 -2.32 18.66
N GLU A 204 19.65 -2.17 19.23
CA GLU A 204 19.82 -1.64 20.60
C GLU A 204 19.14 -0.27 20.79
N GLU A 205 18.99 0.51 19.71
CA GLU A 205 18.17 1.73 19.65
C GLU A 205 16.65 1.46 19.74
N GLY A 206 16.15 0.35 19.18
CA GLY A 206 14.75 -0.10 19.27
C GLY A 206 14.36 -0.66 20.64
N LYS A 207 15.25 -1.46 21.26
CA LYS A 207 15.10 -1.91 22.66
C LYS A 207 15.27 -0.77 23.66
N GLN A 208 16.15 0.19 23.38
CA GLN A 208 16.18 1.45 24.12
C GLN A 208 14.89 2.25 23.90
N MET A 209 14.30 2.30 22.70
CA MET A 209 13.05 3.01 22.43
C MET A 209 11.82 2.42 23.13
N GLU A 210 11.78 1.15 23.49
CA GLU A 210 10.69 0.58 24.29
C GLU A 210 10.83 0.95 25.77
N LYS A 211 12.06 0.89 26.31
CA LYS A 211 12.39 1.48 27.63
C LYS A 211 12.30 3.01 27.63
N PHE A 212 12.50 3.66 26.48
CA PHE A 212 12.35 5.10 26.28
C PHE A 212 10.90 5.46 25.99
N ARG A 213 10.01 4.55 25.58
CA ARG A 213 8.57 4.81 25.44
C ARG A 213 7.87 4.83 26.80
N GLU A 214 8.36 4.05 27.76
CA GLU A 214 8.07 4.26 29.18
C GLU A 214 8.69 5.57 29.72
N LYS A 215 9.59 6.21 28.96
CA LYS A 215 10.31 7.44 29.30
C LYS A 215 10.12 8.60 28.32
N LEU A 216 9.20 8.49 27.34
CA LEU A 216 8.97 9.56 26.39
C LEU A 216 8.26 10.61 27.21
N THR A 217 8.86 11.79 27.28
CA THR A 217 8.16 12.90 27.90
C THR A 217 6.85 13.09 27.15
N VAL A 218 5.80 13.44 27.88
CA VAL A 218 4.48 13.76 27.28
C VAL A 218 4.64 14.71 26.08
N LYS A 219 5.60 15.63 26.17
CA LYS A 219 5.96 16.59 25.12
C LYS A 219 6.41 15.91 23.82
N GLU A 220 7.25 14.88 23.89
CA GLU A 220 7.75 14.15 22.71
C GLU A 220 6.65 13.30 22.07
N GLN A 221 5.80 12.66 22.87
CA GLN A 221 4.64 11.93 22.37
C GLN A 221 3.68 12.86 21.61
N LEU A 222 3.41 14.04 22.16
CA LEU A 222 2.60 15.06 21.51
C LEU A 222 3.28 15.60 20.25
N SER A 223 4.60 15.78 20.24
CA SER A 223 5.33 16.24 19.05
C SER A 223 5.25 15.22 17.91
N ASN A 224 5.38 13.94 18.21
CA ASN A 224 5.25 12.86 17.23
C ASN A 224 3.82 12.74 16.71
N THR A 225 2.84 12.84 17.60
CA THR A 225 1.42 12.84 17.25
C THR A 225 1.07 14.02 16.35
N TYR A 226 1.58 15.21 16.65
CA TYR A 226 1.43 16.41 15.81
C TYR A 226 2.00 16.20 14.40
N LYS A 227 3.25 15.71 14.30
CA LYS A 227 3.89 15.42 13.00
C LYS A 227 3.13 14.36 12.21
N TYR A 228 2.57 13.35 12.87
CA TYR A 228 1.73 12.33 12.24
C TYR A 228 0.43 12.93 11.68
N ILE A 229 -0.27 13.74 12.46
CA ILE A 229 -1.52 14.37 12.03
C ILE A 229 -1.28 15.31 10.84
N LEU A 230 -0.19 16.08 10.88
CA LEU A 230 0.26 16.91 9.75
C LEU A 230 0.58 16.08 8.51
N SER A 231 1.27 14.93 8.66
CA SER A 231 1.62 14.07 7.52
C SER A 231 0.39 13.44 6.85
N LYS A 232 -0.72 13.30 7.60
CA LYS A 232 -2.02 12.88 7.07
C LYS A 232 -2.84 14.03 6.44
N GLY A 233 -2.27 15.23 6.35
CA GLY A 233 -2.87 16.38 5.65
C GLY A 233 -3.88 17.17 6.47
N TYR A 234 -3.85 17.04 7.80
CA TYR A 234 -4.73 17.77 8.70
C TYR A 234 -3.97 18.84 9.48
N PHE A 235 -4.54 20.04 9.50
CA PHE A 235 -3.93 21.21 10.14
C PHE A 235 -4.65 21.49 11.46
N TYR A 236 -4.05 21.02 12.55
CA TYR A 236 -4.36 21.46 13.92
C TYR A 236 -3.12 22.15 14.46
N THR A 237 -3.25 23.05 15.42
CA THR A 237 -2.07 23.61 16.08
C THR A 237 -1.46 22.60 17.06
N TYR A 238 -0.19 22.78 17.42
CA TYR A 238 0.42 21.95 18.45
C TYR A 238 -0.27 22.18 19.81
N GLU A 239 -0.71 23.41 20.05
CA GLU A 239 -1.47 23.84 21.22
C GLU A 239 -2.84 23.14 21.31
N ASP A 240 -3.58 23.02 20.21
CA ASP A 240 -4.87 22.29 20.17
C ASP A 240 -4.68 20.83 20.62
N LEU A 241 -3.59 20.21 20.15
CA LEU A 241 -3.25 18.83 20.47
C LEU A 241 -2.87 18.65 21.95
N CYS A 242 -2.09 19.59 22.49
CA CYS A 242 -1.73 19.61 23.90
C CYS A 242 -2.96 19.80 24.78
N ASN A 243 -3.85 20.73 24.42
CA ASN A 243 -5.09 20.99 25.14
C ASN A 243 -6.04 19.79 25.12
N PHE A 244 -6.16 19.11 23.98
CA PHE A 244 -6.94 17.88 23.89
C PHE A 244 -6.40 16.78 24.80
N TYR A 245 -5.09 16.54 24.77
CA TYR A 245 -4.44 15.57 25.65
C TYR A 245 -4.63 15.89 27.14
N LEU A 246 -4.43 17.15 27.53
CA LEU A 246 -4.62 17.60 28.91
C LEU A 246 -6.08 17.43 29.35
N SER A 247 -7.03 17.70 28.47
CA SER A 247 -8.46 17.49 28.73
C SER A 247 -8.78 16.02 29.02
N LEU A 248 -8.23 15.09 28.23
CA LEU A 248 -8.39 13.65 28.44
C LEU A 248 -7.71 13.16 29.73
N LYS A 249 -6.56 13.74 30.09
CA LYS A 249 -5.85 13.37 31.32
C LYS A 249 -6.53 13.87 32.58
N THR A 250 -7.19 15.01 32.50
CA THR A 250 -7.87 15.63 33.65
C THR A 250 -9.28 15.10 33.86
N LYS A 251 -9.99 14.71 32.79
CA LYS A 251 -11.33 14.12 32.88
C LYS A 251 -11.54 13.00 31.86
N PRO A 252 -12.20 11.88 32.25
CA PRO A 252 -12.50 10.78 31.34
C PRO A 252 -13.55 11.11 30.28
N PHE A 253 -14.18 12.30 30.34
CA PHE A 253 -15.20 12.74 29.40
C PHE A 253 -14.88 14.16 28.89
N VAL A 254 -14.64 14.27 27.58
CA VAL A 254 -14.25 15.51 26.90
C VAL A 254 -15.24 15.80 25.76
N ILE A 255 -15.75 17.03 25.70
CA ILE A 255 -16.60 17.50 24.61
C ILE A 255 -15.77 18.41 23.71
N LEU A 256 -15.65 18.04 22.42
CA LEU A 256 -15.09 18.91 21.40
C LEU A 256 -16.22 19.73 20.76
N ALA A 257 -16.25 21.04 21.00
CA ALA A 257 -17.21 21.96 20.42
C ALA A 257 -16.61 22.75 19.25
N GLY A 258 -17.45 23.19 18.31
CA GLY A 258 -17.04 24.03 17.19
C GLY A 258 -17.93 23.84 15.96
N ILE A 259 -17.77 24.71 14.97
CA ILE A 259 -18.55 24.72 13.72
C ILE A 259 -18.52 23.34 13.04
N SER A 260 -19.62 22.92 12.43
CA SER A 260 -19.68 21.63 11.71
C SER A 260 -18.62 21.56 10.60
N GLY A 261 -18.05 20.38 10.36
CA GLY A 261 -17.04 20.17 9.32
C GLY A 261 -15.59 20.56 9.68
N THR A 262 -15.32 21.11 10.87
CA THR A 262 -13.97 21.51 11.30
C THR A 262 -13.03 20.36 11.71
N GLY A 263 -13.37 19.11 11.38
CA GLY A 263 -12.49 17.96 11.60
C GLY A 263 -12.50 17.33 13.00
N LYS A 264 -13.35 17.76 13.94
CA LYS A 264 -13.42 17.23 15.32
C LYS A 264 -13.36 15.70 15.44
N SER A 265 -14.22 14.98 14.73
CA SER A 265 -14.23 13.51 14.74
C SER A 265 -12.95 12.90 14.15
N LYS A 266 -12.35 13.61 13.19
CA LYS A 266 -11.13 13.18 12.51
C LYS A 266 -9.89 13.42 13.36
N LEU A 267 -9.84 14.51 14.15
CA LEU A 267 -8.80 14.73 15.16
C LEU A 267 -8.68 13.53 16.10
N ILE A 268 -9.80 13.09 16.68
CA ILE A 268 -9.82 11.99 17.65
C ILE A 268 -9.31 10.70 17.00
N ARG A 269 -9.76 10.39 15.79
CA ARG A 269 -9.33 9.20 15.05
C ARG A 269 -7.83 9.24 14.74
N LEU A 270 -7.32 10.35 14.21
CA LEU A 270 -5.90 10.49 13.88
C LEU A 270 -5.01 10.47 15.13
N PHE A 271 -5.52 10.99 16.26
CA PHE A 271 -4.85 10.92 17.54
C PHE A 271 -4.71 9.47 18.03
N ALA A 272 -5.78 8.67 17.93
CA ALA A 272 -5.74 7.25 18.26
C ALA A 272 -4.81 6.46 17.30
N GLU A 273 -4.85 6.77 16.01
CA GLU A 273 -3.95 6.18 15.00
C GLU A 273 -2.48 6.50 15.29
N ALA A 274 -2.16 7.76 15.63
CA ALA A 274 -0.80 8.18 15.99
C ALA A 274 -0.25 7.49 17.24
N LEU A 275 -1.13 7.12 18.17
CA LEU A 275 -0.79 6.38 19.38
C LEU A 275 -0.83 4.86 19.19
N ASN A 276 -1.14 4.37 18.00
CA ASN A 276 -1.36 2.94 17.69
C ASN A 276 -2.44 2.29 18.58
N CYS A 277 -3.48 3.04 18.94
CA CYS A 277 -4.61 2.56 19.74
C CYS A 277 -5.90 2.43 18.90
N SER A 278 -5.76 2.28 17.58
CA SER A 278 -6.90 2.18 16.65
C SER A 278 -7.81 0.98 16.94
N ASP A 279 -7.23 -0.10 17.47
CA ASP A 279 -7.92 -1.31 17.93
C ASP A 279 -8.80 -1.06 19.18
N ARG A 280 -8.49 -0.01 19.95
CA ARG A 280 -9.22 0.42 21.16
C ARG A 280 -10.09 1.65 20.92
N PHE A 281 -10.22 2.09 19.68
CA PHE A 281 -10.99 3.26 19.30
C PHE A 281 -12.34 2.86 18.70
N TYR A 282 -13.43 3.29 19.33
CA TYR A 282 -14.79 3.05 18.87
C TYR A 282 -15.50 4.38 18.57
N THR A 283 -16.20 4.44 17.43
CA THR A 283 -17.03 5.59 17.07
C THR A 283 -18.49 5.21 17.16
N ILE A 284 -19.23 5.88 18.04
CA ILE A 284 -20.68 5.68 18.22
C ILE A 284 -21.40 6.93 17.72
N PRO A 285 -22.15 6.88 16.61
CA PRO A 285 -22.94 8.02 16.15
C PRO A 285 -24.16 8.21 17.05
N VAL A 286 -24.37 9.44 17.54
CA VAL A 286 -25.56 9.80 18.30
C VAL A 286 -26.56 10.47 17.35
N LYS A 287 -27.71 9.83 17.11
CA LYS A 287 -28.84 10.43 16.38
C LYS A 287 -29.86 10.96 17.39
N PRO A 288 -30.41 12.17 17.22
CA PRO A 288 -31.63 12.53 17.94
C PRO A 288 -32.75 11.61 17.48
N GLU A 289 -33.46 10.98 18.42
CA GLU A 289 -34.77 10.42 18.11
C GLU A 289 -35.67 11.60 17.75
N LEU A 290 -36.17 11.61 16.52
CA LEU A 290 -37.25 12.52 16.13
C LEU A 290 -38.49 12.04 16.87
N VAL A 291 -38.77 12.67 18.03
CA VAL A 291 -40.09 12.62 18.68
C VAL A 291 -41.03 13.53 17.91
#